data_AF-A0A4U5NKU3-F1
#
_entry.id   AF-A0A4U5NKU3-F1
#
_cell.length_a   1.000
_cell.length_b   1.000
_cell.length_c   1.000
_cell.angle_alpha   90.00
_cell.angle_beta   90.00
_cell.angle_gamma   90.00
#
_symmetry.space_group_name_H-M   'P 1'
#
loop_
_entity.id
_entity.type
_entity.pdbx_description
1 polymer ?
#
loop_
_entity_poly.entity_id
_entity_poly.type
_entity_poly.pdbx_seq_one_letter_code
_entity_poly.pdbx_strand_id
1 'polypeptide(L)'
;MSVGYYSSKKTDDICEDVCGQQSSRAALSMSRLKCILRGLDFKTYIFLLVLVPLGILSMYLHGQKITYFLRPIWESPPKPFQIRPHYYHNNVSMENLCRLHGWGIRESPRRVYDAVLFSNEVDILTIRWKELYPYITQFVILEANSTFTGIPKPLLFATNRDRFKFIENRLTYGTVGGRFRKGENPFVEEAYQRVALDQLIRIAGIEDDDLLLMSDVDEIPSAHTINLLRWCDDTPPVLHLQLKNYLYSFEYYVDNKSWRASVHKFKKGKTRYAHYRQADVLLSDAGWHCSFCFRHISEFVFKMKAYSHYDRVRFSHYLNPKRIQNVICKGADLFDMLPEEYTFKEIIGKMGPIPHSYSAVHLPEFLLNNAEKYKYLLPALVQASPLLVESMSFLGRWDELGRFSLCMKGNAVYSFLRDLGFSIMKKMYIQFSKG
;
A
#
# COMPACT_ATOMS: atom_id res chain seq x y z
N MET A 1 4.02 -47.59 77.47
CA MET A 1 3.03 -47.81 76.39
C MET A 1 3.13 -46.63 75.45
N SER A 2 3.60 -46.89 74.23
CA SER A 2 4.11 -45.95 73.25
C SER A 2 3.05 -45.53 72.21
N VAL A 3 2.99 -44.22 71.98
CA VAL A 3 2.97 -43.47 70.69
C VAL A 3 2.00 -43.89 69.57
N GLY A 4 1.30 -42.92 68.98
CA GLY A 4 0.90 -43.02 67.57
C GLY A 4 -0.08 -41.98 67.04
N TYR A 5 0.42 -40.92 66.43
CA TYR A 5 -0.29 -39.95 65.59
C TYR A 5 -1.02 -40.63 64.41
N TYR A 6 -2.26 -40.23 64.13
CA TYR A 6 -3.02 -40.63 62.94
C TYR A 6 -2.72 -39.64 61.80
N SER A 7 -2.04 -40.10 60.75
CA SER A 7 -1.85 -39.37 59.49
C SER A 7 -2.60 -40.10 58.38
N SER A 8 -3.57 -39.42 57.77
CA SER A 8 -4.33 -39.92 56.61
C SER A 8 -3.44 -39.89 55.36
N LYS A 9 -2.97 -41.06 54.93
CA LYS A 9 -2.43 -41.26 53.57
C LYS A 9 -3.59 -41.58 52.64
N LYS A 10 -3.78 -40.71 51.63
CA LYS A 10 -4.60 -40.98 50.44
C LYS A 10 -4.11 -42.25 49.74
N THR A 11 -5.09 -43.06 49.36
CA THR A 11 -5.00 -44.30 48.59
C THR A 11 -4.56 -44.05 47.14
N ASP A 12 -3.43 -44.64 46.73
CA ASP A 12 -2.96 -44.75 45.34
C ASP A 12 -2.92 -46.22 44.86
N ASP A 13 -3.78 -47.09 45.41
CA ASP A 13 -3.75 -48.55 45.17
C ASP A 13 -4.67 -49.00 44.03
N ILE A 14 -4.55 -48.45 42.81
CA ILE A 14 -5.29 -48.96 41.63
C ILE A 14 -4.39 -49.09 40.38
N CYS A 15 -3.13 -49.46 40.54
CA CYS A 15 -2.25 -49.72 39.39
C CYS A 15 -1.35 -50.96 39.49
N GLU A 16 -1.36 -51.74 40.57
CA GLU A 16 -0.46 -52.91 40.68
C GLU A 16 -0.97 -54.20 40.01
N ASP A 17 -2.27 -54.31 39.70
CA ASP A 17 -2.84 -55.64 39.41
C ASP A 17 -2.79 -56.09 37.93
N VAL A 18 -1.82 -55.61 37.13
CA VAL A 18 -1.68 -56.02 35.71
C VAL A 18 -0.22 -56.37 35.31
N CYS A 19 0.63 -56.69 36.28
CA CYS A 19 2.03 -57.11 36.01
C CYS A 19 2.24 -58.64 36.10
N GLY A 20 1.16 -59.43 36.02
CA GLY A 20 1.20 -60.87 36.26
C GLY A 20 0.84 -61.77 35.07
N GLN A 21 1.14 -61.41 33.82
CA GLN A 21 1.17 -62.39 32.72
C GLN A 21 1.88 -61.85 31.47
N GLN A 22 2.70 -62.70 30.84
CA GLN A 22 3.49 -62.43 29.63
C GLN A 22 2.66 -61.68 28.57
N SER A 23 2.89 -60.38 28.49
CA SER A 23 2.28 -59.52 27.49
C SER A 23 3.40 -58.77 26.76
N SER A 24 3.32 -58.74 25.44
CA SER A 24 4.37 -58.17 24.58
C SER A 24 4.66 -56.71 24.95
N ARG A 25 5.87 -56.21 24.66
CA ARG A 25 6.28 -54.81 24.92
C ARG A 25 5.24 -53.77 24.44
N ALA A 26 4.47 -54.10 23.41
CA ALA A 26 3.37 -53.28 22.90
C ALA A 26 2.17 -53.21 23.87
N ALA A 27 1.82 -54.29 24.57
CA ALA A 27 0.72 -54.35 25.52
C ALA A 27 1.00 -53.53 26.80
N LEU A 28 2.24 -53.54 27.29
CA LEU A 28 2.69 -52.71 28.43
C LEU A 28 2.75 -51.21 28.08
N SER A 29 3.11 -50.87 26.84
CA SER A 29 3.05 -49.50 26.31
C SER A 29 1.60 -49.01 26.24
N MET A 30 0.70 -49.85 25.72
CA MET A 30 -0.74 -49.57 25.61
C MET A 30 -1.45 -49.47 26.98
N SER A 31 -1.02 -50.25 27.99
CA SER A 31 -1.62 -50.16 29.34
C SER A 31 -1.18 -48.91 30.09
N ARG A 32 0.10 -48.49 29.97
CA ARG A 32 0.59 -47.22 30.50
C ARG A 32 -0.09 -46.01 29.84
N LEU A 33 -0.31 -46.08 28.52
CA LEU A 33 -1.11 -45.08 27.80
C LEU A 33 -2.56 -45.04 28.33
N LYS A 34 -3.19 -46.20 28.55
CA LYS A 34 -4.54 -46.28 29.13
C LYS A 34 -4.64 -45.73 30.57
N CYS A 35 -3.61 -45.87 31.40
CA CYS A 35 -3.60 -45.27 32.74
C CYS A 35 -3.39 -43.75 32.72
N ILE A 36 -2.52 -43.24 31.85
CA ILE A 36 -2.38 -41.79 31.62
C ILE A 36 -3.67 -41.20 31.06
N LEU A 37 -4.35 -41.94 30.17
CA LEU A 37 -5.61 -41.50 29.55
C LEU A 37 -6.83 -41.59 30.49
N ARG A 38 -6.75 -42.34 31.60
CA ARG A 38 -7.83 -42.47 32.59
C ARG A 38 -7.89 -41.32 33.60
N GLY A 39 -6.82 -40.52 33.74
CA GLY A 39 -6.72 -39.43 34.71
C GLY A 39 -7.11 -38.04 34.19
N LEU A 40 -7.39 -37.90 32.89
CA LEU A 40 -7.79 -36.64 32.28
C LEU A 40 -9.30 -36.65 32.04
N ASP A 41 -10.03 -35.70 32.63
CA ASP A 41 -11.46 -35.49 32.39
C ASP A 41 -11.72 -35.37 30.87
N PHE A 42 -12.83 -35.92 30.39
CA PHE A 42 -13.29 -35.76 29.00
C PHE A 42 -13.29 -34.28 28.57
N LYS A 43 -13.56 -33.37 29.51
CA LYS A 43 -13.42 -31.91 29.31
C LYS A 43 -12.01 -31.48 28.93
N THR A 44 -10.98 -32.10 29.50
CA THR A 44 -9.57 -31.81 29.20
C THR A 44 -9.20 -32.25 27.79
N TYR A 45 -9.72 -33.39 27.33
CA TYR A 45 -9.54 -33.82 25.93
C TYR A 45 -10.21 -32.88 24.94
N ILE A 46 -11.45 -32.45 25.21
CA ILE A 46 -12.12 -31.44 24.38
C ILE A 46 -11.31 -30.15 24.36
N PHE A 47 -10.82 -29.69 25.51
CA PHE A 47 -10.02 -28.48 25.58
C PHE A 47 -8.73 -28.60 24.75
N LEU A 48 -7.94 -29.66 24.94
CA LEU A 48 -6.64 -29.83 24.27
C LEU A 48 -6.74 -30.20 22.79
N LEU A 49 -7.73 -31.00 22.40
CA LEU A 49 -7.84 -31.52 21.02
C LEU A 49 -8.80 -30.72 20.15
N VAL A 50 -9.69 -29.92 20.73
CA VAL A 50 -10.66 -29.12 20.00
C VAL A 50 -10.44 -27.63 20.25
N LEU A 51 -10.54 -27.16 21.50
CA LEU A 51 -10.48 -25.72 21.78
C LEU A 51 -9.10 -25.10 21.51
N VAL A 52 -8.01 -25.77 21.89
CA VAL A 52 -6.65 -25.28 21.64
C VAL A 52 -6.34 -25.22 20.14
N PRO A 53 -6.56 -26.29 19.33
CA PRO A 53 -6.37 -26.20 17.88
C PRO A 53 -7.26 -25.16 17.21
N LEU A 54 -8.53 -25.03 17.62
CA LEU A 54 -9.43 -23.98 17.12
C LEU A 54 -8.93 -22.58 17.49
N GLY A 55 -8.40 -22.40 18.69
CA GLY A 55 -7.78 -21.15 19.14
C GLY A 55 -6.55 -20.80 18.32
N ILE A 56 -5.64 -21.76 18.11
CA ILE A 56 -4.46 -21.59 17.26
C ILE A 56 -4.87 -21.26 15.82
N LEU A 57 -5.86 -21.97 15.27
CA LEU A 57 -6.38 -21.72 13.92
C LEU A 57 -7.01 -20.32 13.82
N SER A 58 -7.80 -19.92 14.82
CA SER A 58 -8.40 -18.58 14.88
C SER A 58 -7.32 -17.49 14.97
N MET A 59 -6.30 -17.67 15.82
CA MET A 59 -5.14 -16.76 15.89
C MET A 59 -4.36 -16.72 14.58
N TYR A 60 -4.18 -17.85 13.90
CA TYR A 60 -3.53 -17.90 12.60
C TYR A 60 -4.35 -17.13 11.55
N LEU A 61 -5.66 -17.36 11.45
CA LEU A 61 -6.50 -16.71 10.44
C LEU A 61 -6.75 -15.22 10.73
N HIS A 62 -7.02 -14.87 11.99
CA HIS A 62 -7.51 -13.55 12.38
C HIS A 62 -6.53 -12.74 13.25
N GLY A 63 -5.41 -13.31 13.69
CA GLY A 63 -4.47 -12.66 14.59
C GLY A 63 -4.00 -11.29 14.09
N GLN A 64 -3.67 -11.17 12.80
CA GLN A 64 -3.30 -9.88 12.20
C GLN A 64 -4.44 -8.85 12.26
N LYS A 65 -5.70 -9.27 12.05
CA LYS A 65 -6.85 -8.36 12.13
C LYS A 65 -7.07 -7.90 13.57
N ILE A 66 -6.93 -8.82 14.53
CA ILE A 66 -7.04 -8.51 15.95
C ILE A 66 -5.93 -7.55 16.37
N THR A 67 -4.68 -7.81 15.96
CA THR A 67 -3.55 -6.92 16.29
C THR A 67 -3.71 -5.54 15.65
N TYR A 68 -4.17 -5.45 14.41
CA TYR A 68 -4.38 -4.15 13.76
C TYR A 68 -5.54 -3.38 14.40
N PHE A 69 -6.64 -4.06 14.73
CA PHE A 69 -7.78 -3.43 15.39
C PHE A 69 -7.43 -2.89 16.78
N LEU A 70 -6.65 -3.65 17.55
CA LEU A 70 -6.25 -3.31 18.91
C LEU A 70 -4.97 -2.47 18.98
N ARG A 71 -4.34 -2.15 17.84
CA ARG A 71 -3.15 -1.27 17.74
C ARG A 71 -3.25 -0.01 18.60
N PRO A 72 -4.39 0.72 18.69
CA PRO A 72 -4.52 1.91 19.53
C PRO A 72 -4.29 1.70 21.03
N ILE A 73 -4.29 0.44 21.52
CA ILE A 73 -4.09 0.11 22.94
C ILE A 73 -2.60 0.12 23.31
N TRP A 74 -1.71 -0.23 22.39
CA TRP A 74 -0.28 -0.42 22.68
C TRP A 74 0.67 0.38 21.80
N GLU A 75 0.19 0.93 20.67
CA GLU A 75 1.02 1.71 19.76
C GLU A 75 0.52 3.16 19.73
N SER A 76 1.40 4.10 20.08
CA SER A 76 1.11 5.53 20.00
C SER A 76 1.31 6.04 18.57
N PRO A 77 0.53 7.05 18.13
CA PRO A 77 0.73 7.65 16.82
C PRO A 77 2.14 8.25 16.70
N PRO A 78 2.73 8.25 15.49
CA PRO A 78 4.02 8.89 15.26
C PRO A 78 3.92 10.39 15.55
N LYS A 79 5.07 11.02 15.83
CA LYS A 79 5.17 12.47 16.02
C LYS A 79 4.46 13.20 14.88
N PRO A 80 3.60 14.20 15.13
CA PRO A 80 2.95 14.93 14.04
C PRO A 80 3.98 15.72 13.21
N PHE A 81 3.61 16.05 11.97
CA PHE A 81 4.38 16.98 11.14
C PHE A 81 4.01 18.43 11.49
N GLN A 82 4.96 19.33 11.31
CA GLN A 82 4.72 20.76 11.21
C GLN A 82 4.22 21.05 9.79
N ILE A 83 2.90 21.10 9.65
CA ILE A 83 2.24 21.33 8.36
C ILE A 83 2.45 22.79 7.95
N ARG A 84 3.03 22.98 6.76
CA ARG A 84 3.14 24.27 6.09
C ARG A 84 1.98 24.42 5.11
N PRO A 85 1.18 25.51 5.22
CA PRO A 85 0.19 25.84 4.21
C PRO A 85 0.87 26.00 2.85
N HIS A 86 0.18 25.57 1.79
CA HIS A 86 0.65 25.69 0.43
C HIS A 86 -0.25 26.67 -0.32
N TYR A 87 0.24 27.91 -0.47
CA TYR A 87 -0.46 28.97 -1.17
C TYR A 87 -0.16 28.85 -2.66
N TYR A 88 -1.20 28.74 -3.48
CA TYR A 88 -1.02 28.69 -4.92
C TYR A 88 -2.23 29.26 -5.66
N HIS A 89 -1.95 30.02 -6.71
CA HIS A 89 -2.91 30.46 -7.71
C HIS A 89 -2.17 30.87 -8.98
N ASN A 90 -2.73 30.56 -10.16
CA ASN A 90 -2.09 30.82 -11.45
C ASN A 90 -1.75 32.32 -11.68
N ASN A 91 -2.60 33.21 -11.16
CA ASN A 91 -2.47 34.66 -11.38
C ASN A 91 -1.70 35.40 -10.27
N VAL A 92 -1.01 34.69 -9.37
CA VAL A 92 -0.20 35.32 -8.31
C VAL A 92 1.28 35.20 -8.68
N SER A 93 2.02 36.31 -8.55
CA SER A 93 3.45 36.33 -8.87
C SER A 93 4.25 35.40 -7.97
N MET A 94 5.33 34.81 -8.50
CA MET A 94 6.19 33.89 -7.75
C MET A 94 6.80 34.56 -6.50
N GLU A 95 7.17 35.85 -6.60
CA GLU A 95 7.67 36.62 -5.45
C GLU A 95 6.64 36.68 -4.31
N ASN A 96 5.37 36.95 -4.63
CA ASN A 96 4.31 36.97 -3.65
C ASN A 96 4.05 35.56 -3.08
N LEU A 97 4.10 34.52 -3.91
CA LEU A 97 3.98 33.15 -3.45
C LEU A 97 5.10 32.80 -2.47
N CYS A 98 6.37 33.06 -2.78
CA CYS A 98 7.49 32.81 -1.85
C CYS A 98 7.29 33.59 -0.53
N ARG A 99 6.94 34.87 -0.61
CA ARG A 99 6.69 35.72 0.58
C ARG A 99 5.56 35.17 1.46
N LEU A 100 4.46 34.68 0.88
CA LEU A 100 3.33 34.08 1.61
C LEU A 100 3.75 32.81 2.38
N HIS A 101 4.76 32.08 1.89
CA HIS A 101 5.33 30.93 2.60
C HIS A 101 6.42 31.32 3.61
N GLY A 102 6.76 32.61 3.73
CA GLY A 102 7.86 33.10 4.55
C GLY A 102 9.24 32.80 3.96
N TRP A 103 9.33 32.70 2.64
CA TRP A 103 10.53 32.34 1.87
C TRP A 103 11.02 33.51 1.01
N GLY A 104 12.33 33.58 0.77
CA GLY A 104 12.92 34.52 -0.18
C GLY A 104 12.61 34.15 -1.62
N ILE A 105 12.72 35.12 -2.55
CA ILE A 105 12.68 34.86 -4.00
C ILE A 105 14.11 34.76 -4.52
N ARG A 106 14.34 33.89 -5.51
CA ARG A 106 15.63 33.77 -6.19
C ARG A 106 15.66 34.54 -7.51
N GLU A 107 16.86 34.98 -7.90
CA GLU A 107 17.10 35.57 -9.23
C GLU A 107 16.96 34.53 -10.36
N SER A 108 17.31 33.27 -10.07
CA SER A 108 17.17 32.15 -11.00
C SER A 108 16.68 30.88 -10.30
N PRO A 109 15.92 30.02 -11.01
CA PRO A 109 15.38 28.81 -10.41
C PRO A 109 16.49 27.78 -10.20
N ARG A 110 16.42 27.04 -9.10
CA ARG A 110 17.29 25.87 -8.87
C ARG A 110 17.10 24.81 -9.95
N ARG A 111 18.17 24.05 -10.22
CA ARG A 111 18.06 22.82 -10.99
C ARG A 111 17.31 21.77 -10.16
N VAL A 112 16.55 20.92 -10.83
CA VAL A 112 15.74 19.90 -10.18
C VAL A 112 16.04 18.53 -10.76
N TYR A 113 16.29 17.57 -9.89
CA TYR A 113 16.58 16.18 -10.22
C TYR A 113 15.41 15.30 -9.77
N ASP A 114 14.76 14.63 -10.72
CA ASP A 114 13.70 13.66 -10.43
C ASP A 114 14.30 12.26 -10.41
N ALA A 115 14.49 11.68 -9.22
CA ALA A 115 15.12 10.37 -9.07
C ALA A 115 14.09 9.31 -8.63
N VAL A 116 13.97 8.23 -9.40
CA VAL A 116 13.00 7.15 -9.13
C VAL A 116 13.59 5.75 -9.31
N LEU A 117 13.15 4.81 -8.47
CA LEU A 117 13.32 3.38 -8.69
C LEU A 117 12.16 2.86 -9.55
N PHE A 118 12.45 2.12 -10.62
CA PHE A 118 11.43 1.69 -11.57
C PHE A 118 11.19 0.17 -11.59
N SER A 119 9.90 -0.20 -11.60
CA SER A 119 9.46 -1.59 -11.69
C SER A 119 8.57 -1.86 -12.92
N ASN A 120 7.27 -1.55 -12.86
CA ASN A 120 6.29 -1.86 -13.91
C ASN A 120 5.29 -0.74 -14.24
N GLU A 121 5.40 0.43 -13.60
CA GLU A 121 4.40 1.51 -13.64
C GLU A 121 4.59 2.45 -14.84
N VAL A 122 4.67 1.91 -16.07
CA VAL A 122 5.01 2.68 -17.28
C VAL A 122 4.04 3.86 -17.52
N ASP A 123 2.75 3.63 -17.32
CA ASP A 123 1.72 4.65 -17.56
C ASP A 123 1.76 5.79 -16.53
N ILE A 124 1.94 5.45 -15.25
CA ILE A 124 2.09 6.42 -14.17
C ILE A 124 3.40 7.21 -14.32
N LEU A 125 4.51 6.55 -14.69
CA LEU A 125 5.77 7.23 -15.03
C LEU A 125 5.58 8.22 -16.19
N THR A 126 4.81 7.83 -17.21
CA THR A 126 4.50 8.72 -18.34
C THR A 126 3.77 9.97 -17.86
N ILE A 127 2.74 9.82 -17.01
CA ILE A 127 1.96 10.94 -16.46
C ILE A 127 2.86 11.83 -15.60
N ARG A 128 3.63 11.25 -14.67
CA ARG A 128 4.58 11.94 -13.80
C ARG A 128 5.53 12.83 -14.61
N TRP A 129 6.22 12.26 -15.58
CA TRP A 129 7.25 12.99 -16.32
C TRP A 129 6.69 13.98 -17.33
N LYS A 130 5.46 13.80 -17.79
CA LYS A 130 4.77 14.82 -18.60
C LYS A 130 4.32 16.01 -17.76
N GLU A 131 3.82 15.76 -16.55
CA GLU A 131 3.48 16.81 -15.57
C GLU A 131 4.74 17.62 -15.17
N LEU A 132 5.84 16.92 -14.87
CA LEU A 132 7.06 17.54 -14.36
C LEU A 132 7.99 18.08 -15.47
N TYR A 133 7.75 17.73 -16.74
CA TYR A 133 8.63 18.04 -17.88
C TYR A 133 9.23 19.46 -17.91
N PRO A 134 8.47 20.52 -17.65
CA PRO A 134 8.98 21.89 -17.74
C PRO A 134 9.93 22.28 -16.60
N TYR A 135 9.93 21.54 -15.49
CA TYR A 135 10.58 21.95 -14.24
C TYR A 135 11.80 21.11 -13.87
N ILE A 136 11.96 19.94 -14.48
CA ILE A 136 13.05 19.01 -14.18
C ILE A 136 14.26 19.28 -15.07
N THR A 137 15.42 19.42 -14.45
CA THR A 137 16.70 19.54 -15.14
C THR A 137 17.18 18.17 -15.63
N GLN A 138 17.09 17.15 -14.77
CA GLN A 138 17.50 15.79 -15.11
C GLN A 138 16.55 14.75 -14.51
N PHE A 139 16.09 13.84 -15.36
CA PHE A 139 15.34 12.65 -14.99
C PHE A 139 16.33 11.51 -14.74
N VAL A 140 16.32 10.96 -13.53
CA VAL A 140 17.20 9.88 -13.09
C VAL A 140 16.35 8.66 -12.78
N ILE A 141 16.56 7.58 -13.54
CA ILE A 141 15.79 6.35 -13.39
C ILE A 141 16.72 5.16 -13.25
N LEU A 142 16.54 4.41 -12.17
CA LEU A 142 17.22 3.14 -11.96
C LEU A 142 16.23 1.99 -12.18
N GLU A 143 16.58 1.05 -13.06
CA GLU A 143 15.80 -0.16 -13.28
C GLU A 143 16.60 -1.41 -12.88
N ALA A 144 16.00 -2.27 -12.06
CA ALA A 144 16.57 -3.56 -11.71
C ALA A 144 16.03 -4.70 -12.59
N ASN A 145 16.84 -5.73 -12.85
CA ASN A 145 16.38 -6.98 -13.49
C ASN A 145 15.77 -7.99 -12.49
N SER A 146 15.54 -7.56 -11.24
CA SER A 146 14.83 -8.31 -10.22
C SER A 146 13.78 -7.45 -9.52
N THR A 147 12.80 -8.11 -8.94
CA THR A 147 11.87 -7.53 -7.95
C THR A 147 12.54 -7.46 -6.56
N PHE A 148 11.92 -6.77 -5.60
CA PHE A 148 12.42 -6.74 -4.21
C PHE A 148 12.32 -8.11 -3.52
N THR A 149 11.44 -8.99 -4.01
CA THR A 149 11.33 -10.38 -3.54
C THR A 149 12.29 -11.36 -4.22
N GLY A 150 13.22 -10.85 -5.05
CA GLY A 150 14.23 -11.66 -5.72
C GLY A 150 13.74 -12.44 -6.94
N ILE A 151 12.53 -12.16 -7.43
CA ILE A 151 12.00 -12.74 -8.68
C ILE A 151 12.60 -11.99 -9.88
N PRO A 152 13.18 -12.69 -10.88
CA PRO A 152 13.65 -12.05 -12.12
C PRO A 152 12.53 -11.30 -12.84
N LYS A 153 12.83 -10.10 -13.36
CA LYS A 153 11.90 -9.31 -14.17
C LYS A 153 12.60 -8.76 -15.41
N PRO A 154 11.90 -8.62 -16.55
CA PRO A 154 12.45 -7.90 -17.69
C PRO A 154 12.68 -6.43 -17.34
N LEU A 155 13.56 -5.78 -18.11
CA LEU A 155 13.76 -4.34 -18.08
C LEU A 155 12.63 -3.67 -18.88
N LEU A 156 11.52 -3.39 -18.19
CA LEU A 156 10.30 -2.83 -18.75
C LEU A 156 10.50 -1.38 -19.19
N PHE A 157 11.31 -0.57 -18.50
CA PHE A 157 11.63 0.78 -18.95
C PHE A 157 12.49 0.73 -20.21
N ALA A 158 13.55 -0.09 -20.22
CA ALA A 158 14.38 -0.28 -21.41
C ALA A 158 13.54 -0.66 -22.65
N THR A 159 12.62 -1.61 -22.48
CA THR A 159 11.73 -2.09 -23.55
C THR A 159 10.74 -1.01 -24.02
N ASN A 160 10.39 -0.06 -23.17
CA ASN A 160 9.44 1.03 -23.46
C ASN A 160 10.12 2.39 -23.71
N ARG A 161 11.44 2.43 -23.86
CA ARG A 161 12.24 3.67 -23.92
C ARG A 161 11.78 4.62 -25.03
N ASP A 162 11.28 4.09 -26.14
CA ASP A 162 10.73 4.90 -27.24
C ASP A 162 9.62 5.85 -26.81
N ARG A 163 8.82 5.49 -25.79
CA ARG A 163 7.76 6.34 -25.23
C ARG A 163 8.30 7.58 -24.52
N PHE A 164 9.58 7.57 -24.16
CA PHE A 164 10.26 8.58 -23.35
C PHE A 164 11.27 9.42 -24.14
N LYS A 165 11.28 9.34 -25.48
CA LYS A 165 12.15 10.15 -26.35
C LYS A 165 12.12 11.65 -26.04
N PHE A 166 11.01 12.17 -25.55
CA PHE A 166 10.84 13.59 -25.21
C PHE A 166 11.78 14.08 -24.10
N ILE A 167 12.31 13.18 -23.26
CA ILE A 167 13.28 13.49 -22.20
C ILE A 167 14.68 12.95 -22.48
N GLU A 168 14.95 12.37 -23.64
CA GLU A 168 16.19 11.62 -23.92
C GLU A 168 17.45 12.47 -23.66
N ASN A 169 17.39 13.77 -23.94
CA ASN A 169 18.49 14.72 -23.70
C ASN A 169 18.68 15.10 -22.21
N ARG A 170 17.73 14.77 -21.35
CA ARG A 170 17.72 15.04 -19.90
C ARG A 170 17.55 13.75 -19.09
N LEU A 171 17.89 12.60 -19.66
CA LEU A 171 17.71 11.29 -19.04
C LEU A 171 19.04 10.69 -18.63
N THR A 172 19.18 10.38 -17.34
CA THR A 172 20.21 9.48 -16.82
C THR A 172 19.56 8.16 -16.45
N TYR A 173 19.75 7.17 -17.31
CA TYR A 173 19.24 5.81 -17.11
C TYR A 173 20.34 4.89 -16.59
N GLY A 174 20.07 4.20 -15.48
CA GLY A 174 20.95 3.18 -14.93
C GLY A 174 20.23 1.84 -14.77
N THR A 175 20.99 0.75 -14.92
CA THR A 175 20.52 -0.61 -14.64
C THR A 175 21.31 -1.24 -13.51
N VAL A 176 20.64 -2.02 -12.66
CA VAL A 176 21.29 -2.79 -11.60
C VAL A 176 20.87 -4.25 -11.61
N GLY A 177 21.82 -5.16 -11.36
CA GLY A 177 21.54 -6.57 -11.18
C GLY A 177 20.95 -6.84 -9.80
N GLY A 178 19.87 -7.63 -9.72
CA GLY A 178 19.35 -8.11 -8.44
C GLY A 178 20.31 -9.03 -7.70
N ARG A 179 20.14 -9.17 -6.38
CA ARG A 179 20.85 -10.21 -5.60
C ARG A 179 20.15 -11.56 -5.70
N PHE A 180 18.91 -11.60 -6.21
CA PHE A 180 18.11 -12.80 -6.49
C PHE A 180 17.93 -13.74 -5.28
N ARG A 181 17.92 -13.17 -4.06
CA ARG A 181 17.76 -13.93 -2.82
C ARG A 181 16.29 -14.11 -2.48
N LYS A 182 15.79 -15.34 -2.61
CA LYS A 182 14.42 -15.70 -2.22
C LYS A 182 14.33 -15.90 -0.70
N GLY A 183 13.23 -15.45 -0.11
CA GLY A 183 12.95 -15.65 1.32
C GLY A 183 13.72 -14.70 2.26
N GLU A 184 14.55 -13.82 1.72
CA GLU A 184 15.14 -12.72 2.48
C GLU A 184 14.12 -11.59 2.63
N ASN A 185 14.31 -10.74 3.64
CA ASN A 185 13.51 -9.53 3.81
C ASN A 185 13.63 -8.64 2.55
N PRO A 186 12.51 -8.36 1.84
CA PRO A 186 12.53 -7.55 0.61
C PRO A 186 13.13 -6.15 0.77
N PHE A 187 13.06 -5.56 1.97
CA PHE A 187 13.64 -4.25 2.26
C PHE A 187 15.16 -4.22 2.10
N VAL A 188 15.84 -5.37 2.14
CA VAL A 188 17.29 -5.46 1.88
C VAL A 188 17.60 -5.26 0.40
N GLU A 189 16.80 -5.84 -0.51
CA GLU A 189 16.94 -5.58 -1.95
C GLU A 189 16.59 -4.14 -2.29
N GLU A 190 15.53 -3.60 -1.68
CA GLU A 190 15.15 -2.20 -1.84
C GLU A 190 16.29 -1.26 -1.41
N ALA A 191 16.88 -1.48 -0.24
CA ALA A 191 18.01 -0.69 0.25
C ALA A 191 19.23 -0.77 -0.69
N TYR A 192 19.54 -1.96 -1.21
CA TYR A 192 20.59 -2.15 -2.20
C TYR A 192 20.36 -1.31 -3.46
N GLN A 193 19.14 -1.33 -4.00
CA GLN A 193 18.79 -0.51 -5.17
C GLN A 193 18.81 0.99 -4.87
N ARG A 194 18.42 1.43 -3.67
CA ARG A 194 18.52 2.84 -3.25
C ARG A 194 19.98 3.32 -3.17
N VAL A 195 20.92 2.46 -2.76
CA VAL A 195 22.36 2.76 -2.80
C VAL A 195 22.87 2.92 -4.24
N ALA A 196 22.44 2.06 -5.16
CA ALA A 196 22.77 2.19 -6.57
C ALA A 196 22.18 3.48 -7.19
N LEU A 197 20.96 3.87 -6.80
CA LEU A 197 20.35 5.12 -7.24
C LEU A 197 21.12 6.34 -6.72
N ASP A 198 21.64 6.32 -5.49
CA ASP A 198 22.51 7.39 -4.94
C ASP A 198 23.77 7.61 -5.81
N GLN A 199 24.34 6.54 -6.36
CA GLN A 199 25.46 6.63 -7.30
C GLN A 199 25.01 7.21 -8.65
N LEU A 200 23.87 6.75 -9.17
CA LEU A 200 23.34 7.22 -10.45
C LEU A 200 23.00 8.72 -10.43
N ILE A 201 22.46 9.22 -9.31
CA ILE A 201 22.19 10.64 -9.09
C ILE A 201 23.48 11.47 -9.19
N ARG A 202 24.61 10.97 -8.69
CA ARG A 202 25.92 11.66 -8.82
C ARG A 202 26.42 11.65 -10.25
N ILE A 203 26.27 10.51 -10.95
CA ILE A 203 26.60 10.40 -12.38
C ILE A 203 25.76 11.37 -13.21
N ALA A 204 24.53 11.64 -12.80
CA ALA A 204 23.64 12.63 -13.41
C ALA A 204 24.11 14.09 -13.23
N GLY A 205 25.18 14.33 -12.46
CA GLY A 205 25.81 15.64 -12.30
C GLY A 205 25.06 16.59 -11.35
N ILE A 206 24.42 16.04 -10.30
CA ILE A 206 23.80 16.85 -9.26
C ILE A 206 24.87 17.57 -8.42
N GLU A 207 24.61 18.83 -8.10
CA GLU A 207 25.52 19.73 -7.40
C GLU A 207 24.91 20.26 -6.11
N ASP A 208 25.71 20.92 -5.27
CA ASP A 208 25.21 21.59 -4.06
C ASP A 208 24.18 22.66 -4.43
N ASP A 209 23.17 22.85 -3.57
CA ASP A 209 22.00 23.74 -3.76
C ASP A 209 20.98 23.28 -4.83
N ASP A 210 21.25 22.23 -5.60
CA ASP A 210 20.24 21.61 -6.48
C ASP A 210 19.11 20.97 -5.65
N LEU A 211 17.92 20.84 -6.23
CA LEU A 211 16.80 20.13 -5.62
C LEU A 211 16.77 18.67 -6.06
N LEU A 212 16.76 17.74 -5.12
CA LEU A 212 16.57 16.32 -5.37
C LEU A 212 15.18 15.89 -4.91
N LEU A 213 14.35 15.44 -5.85
CA LEU A 213 13.07 14.80 -5.58
C LEU A 213 13.31 13.33 -5.23
N MET A 214 12.84 12.93 -4.06
CA MET A 214 12.90 11.55 -3.58
C MET A 214 11.48 11.03 -3.41
N SER A 215 11.05 10.14 -4.31
CA SER A 215 9.70 9.57 -4.26
C SER A 215 9.63 8.26 -5.04
N ASP A 216 8.58 7.50 -4.83
CA ASP A 216 8.25 6.39 -5.71
C ASP A 216 7.60 6.88 -7.02
N VAL A 217 7.50 6.02 -8.03
CA VAL A 217 6.93 6.39 -9.34
C VAL A 217 5.46 6.80 -9.19
N ASP A 218 4.73 6.15 -8.29
CA ASP A 218 3.31 6.42 -8.02
C ASP A 218 3.03 7.66 -7.17
N GLU A 219 4.06 8.34 -6.69
CA GLU A 219 3.98 9.56 -5.87
C GLU A 219 4.33 10.81 -6.69
N ILE A 220 3.39 11.33 -7.48
CA ILE A 220 3.56 12.42 -8.44
C ILE A 220 3.47 13.78 -7.74
N PRO A 221 4.58 14.54 -7.56
CA PRO A 221 4.50 15.93 -7.13
C PRO A 221 3.80 16.78 -8.18
N SER A 222 3.07 17.81 -7.76
CA SER A 222 2.41 18.71 -8.69
C SER A 222 3.42 19.64 -9.39
N ALA A 223 3.13 20.02 -10.64
CA ALA A 223 3.93 20.99 -11.38
C ALA A 223 4.17 22.29 -10.60
N HIS A 224 3.11 22.82 -9.99
CA HIS A 224 3.18 24.09 -9.28
C HIS A 224 3.98 24.02 -7.98
N THR A 225 3.94 22.89 -7.26
CA THR A 225 4.80 22.66 -6.10
C THR A 225 6.28 22.72 -6.51
N ILE A 226 6.67 22.01 -7.57
CA ILE A 226 8.08 22.01 -8.01
C ILE A 226 8.49 23.39 -8.51
N ASN A 227 7.60 24.08 -9.22
CA ASN A 227 7.85 25.44 -9.67
C ASN A 227 8.03 26.42 -8.50
N LEU A 228 7.24 26.30 -7.43
CA LEU A 228 7.41 27.10 -6.23
C LEU A 228 8.78 26.84 -5.58
N LEU A 229 9.11 25.57 -5.32
CA LEU A 229 10.32 25.21 -4.58
C LEU A 229 11.62 25.59 -5.29
N ARG A 230 11.65 25.54 -6.62
CA ARG A 230 12.85 25.94 -7.38
C ARG A 230 13.09 27.45 -7.36
N TRP A 231 12.03 28.25 -7.24
CA TRP A 231 12.12 29.72 -7.25
C TRP A 231 12.27 30.33 -5.85
N CYS A 232 11.79 29.66 -4.80
CA CYS A 232 11.89 30.17 -3.44
C CYS A 232 13.20 29.77 -2.74
N ASP A 233 13.79 30.70 -2.00
CA ASP A 233 14.93 30.47 -1.09
C ASP A 233 14.50 30.36 0.37
N ASP A 234 15.44 30.07 1.27
CA ASP A 234 15.18 29.92 2.72
C ASP A 234 14.17 28.81 3.06
N THR A 235 13.91 27.93 2.10
CA THR A 235 13.13 26.71 2.30
C THR A 235 13.84 25.77 3.28
N PRO A 236 13.10 24.93 4.02
CA PRO A 236 13.71 23.87 4.82
C PRO A 236 14.66 23.00 3.97
N PRO A 237 15.83 22.56 4.48
CA PRO A 237 16.75 21.70 3.73
C PRO A 237 16.12 20.39 3.25
N VAL A 238 15.15 19.88 4.00
CA VAL A 238 14.34 18.72 3.65
C VAL A 238 12.89 19.09 3.90
N LEU A 239 12.06 18.91 2.88
CA LEU A 239 10.63 19.21 2.93
C LEU A 239 9.87 17.98 2.43
N HIS A 240 9.06 17.37 3.30
CA HIS A 240 8.14 16.32 2.88
C HIS A 240 6.97 16.92 2.11
N LEU A 241 6.41 16.16 1.19
CA LEU A 241 5.28 16.55 0.34
C LEU A 241 4.05 15.77 0.78
N GLN A 242 2.97 16.47 1.17
CA GLN A 242 1.69 15.85 1.45
C GLN A 242 0.97 15.57 0.13
N LEU A 243 0.85 14.31 -0.24
CA LEU A 243 0.18 13.89 -1.46
C LEU A 243 -1.24 13.41 -1.12
N LYS A 244 -2.20 13.74 -2.01
CA LYS A 244 -3.54 13.15 -2.00
C LYS A 244 -3.41 11.66 -2.33
N ASN A 245 -3.84 10.81 -1.41
CA ASN A 245 -3.66 9.37 -1.50
C ASN A 245 -4.86 8.70 -2.21
N TYR A 246 -4.58 7.97 -3.27
CA TYR A 246 -5.53 7.25 -4.12
C TYR A 246 -5.13 5.80 -4.25
N LEU A 247 -6.11 4.95 -4.49
CA LEU A 247 -5.92 3.51 -4.66
C LEU A 247 -6.62 3.04 -5.94
N TYR A 248 -5.96 2.23 -6.77
CA TYR A 248 -6.47 1.65 -8.02
C TYR A 248 -6.72 2.64 -9.18
N SER A 249 -7.24 3.83 -8.89
CA SER A 249 -7.49 4.93 -9.83
C SER A 249 -7.71 6.22 -9.04
N PHE A 250 -7.76 7.37 -9.72
CA PHE A 250 -8.12 8.66 -9.11
C PHE A 250 -9.60 8.75 -8.69
N GLU A 251 -10.36 7.68 -8.87
CA GLU A 251 -11.72 7.52 -8.36
C GLU A 251 -11.74 7.19 -6.86
N TYR A 252 -10.80 6.38 -6.35
CA TYR A 252 -10.82 5.95 -4.94
C TYR A 252 -9.86 6.80 -4.12
N TYR A 253 -10.33 7.98 -3.73
CA TYR A 253 -9.62 8.85 -2.79
C TYR A 253 -9.66 8.28 -1.36
N VAL A 254 -8.49 8.06 -0.78
CA VAL A 254 -8.33 7.47 0.56
C VAL A 254 -8.24 8.55 1.64
N ASP A 255 -7.25 9.44 1.52
CA ASP A 255 -6.96 10.51 2.50
C ASP A 255 -5.86 11.47 2.00
N ASN A 256 -5.40 12.38 2.87
CA ASN A 256 -4.23 13.25 2.66
C ASN A 256 -3.05 12.84 3.59
N LYS A 257 -2.84 11.54 3.81
CA LYS A 257 -1.81 11.04 4.73
C LYS A 257 -0.57 10.45 4.02
N SER A 258 -0.45 10.60 2.69
CA SER A 258 0.79 10.23 1.99
C SER A 258 1.82 11.37 2.15
N TRP A 259 2.99 11.05 2.73
CA TRP A 259 4.01 12.05 3.10
C TRP A 259 5.45 11.62 2.79
N ARG A 260 5.69 10.40 2.32
CA ARG A 260 7.04 9.83 2.19
C ARG A 260 7.86 10.55 1.13
N ALA A 261 7.22 10.99 0.05
CA ALA A 261 7.83 11.86 -0.95
C ALA A 261 8.42 13.12 -0.31
N SER A 262 9.64 13.48 -0.70
CA SER A 262 10.33 14.67 -0.18
C SER A 262 11.17 15.36 -1.24
N VAL A 263 11.45 16.63 -0.99
CA VAL A 263 12.41 17.44 -1.74
C VAL A 263 13.56 17.80 -0.81
N HIS A 264 14.77 17.50 -1.26
CA HIS A 264 16.00 17.77 -0.53
C HIS A 264 16.80 18.84 -1.26
N LYS A 265 17.24 19.88 -0.54
CA LYS A 265 18.35 20.73 -1.00
C LYS A 265 19.62 19.91 -0.92
N PHE A 266 20.15 19.53 -2.07
CA PHE A 266 21.25 18.60 -2.18
C PHE A 266 22.52 19.19 -1.57
N LYS A 267 23.22 18.34 -0.81
CA LYS A 267 24.51 18.60 -0.22
C LYS A 267 25.40 17.39 -0.41
N LYS A 268 26.49 17.55 -1.16
CA LYS A 268 27.51 16.54 -1.44
C LYS A 268 28.03 15.94 -0.14
N GLY A 269 28.20 14.62 -0.14
CA GLY A 269 28.65 13.84 1.02
C GLY A 269 27.63 13.66 2.14
N LYS A 270 26.58 14.50 2.24
CA LYS A 270 25.56 14.44 3.30
C LYS A 270 24.23 13.85 2.83
N THR A 271 23.76 14.27 1.66
CA THR A 271 22.44 13.84 1.15
C THR A 271 22.53 12.42 0.62
N ARG A 272 21.58 11.58 1.02
CA ARG A 272 21.43 10.19 0.56
C ARG A 272 19.99 9.96 0.15
N TYR A 273 19.79 9.18 -0.91
CA TYR A 273 18.44 8.82 -1.34
C TYR A 273 17.71 8.02 -0.25
N ALA A 274 16.56 8.52 0.20
CA ALA A 274 15.78 7.95 1.29
C ALA A 274 14.29 8.14 1.02
N HIS A 275 13.48 7.15 1.41
CA HIS A 275 12.01 7.19 1.28
C HIS A 275 11.35 6.83 2.61
N TYR A 276 11.69 7.63 3.62
CA TYR A 276 11.15 7.58 4.97
C TYR A 276 11.31 8.98 5.59
N ARG A 277 10.82 9.17 6.82
CA ARG A 277 10.83 10.51 7.44
C ARG A 277 12.27 10.97 7.68
N GLN A 278 12.64 12.08 7.06
CA GLN A 278 13.94 12.74 7.15
C GLN A 278 13.86 14.11 7.85
N ALA A 279 12.66 14.70 7.91
CA ALA A 279 12.39 15.95 8.62
C ALA A 279 10.96 15.98 9.17
N ASP A 280 10.68 16.99 9.99
CA ASP A 280 9.38 17.21 10.63
C ASP A 280 8.48 18.19 9.88
N VAL A 281 8.91 18.74 8.74
CA VAL A 281 8.15 19.74 7.98
C VAL A 281 7.49 19.10 6.76
N LEU A 282 6.20 19.37 6.58
CA LEU A 282 5.36 18.82 5.53
C LEU A 282 4.65 19.94 4.77
N LEU A 283 4.82 20.03 3.46
CA LEU A 283 4.08 20.96 2.61
C LEU A 283 2.73 20.36 2.23
N SER A 284 1.64 21.07 2.54
CA SER A 284 0.27 20.64 2.26
C SER A 284 -0.04 20.55 0.76
N ASP A 285 -0.95 19.66 0.37
CA ASP A 285 -1.50 19.53 -1.01
C ASP A 285 -0.45 19.70 -2.12
N ALA A 286 0.56 18.84 -2.10
CA ALA A 286 1.77 18.93 -2.92
C ALA A 286 1.78 18.00 -4.14
N GLY A 287 0.69 17.25 -4.38
CA GLY A 287 0.57 16.31 -5.49
C GLY A 287 -0.32 15.11 -5.16
N TRP A 288 -0.05 13.98 -5.81
CA TRP A 288 -0.89 12.78 -5.77
C TRP A 288 -0.06 11.52 -5.57
N HIS A 289 -0.58 10.58 -4.79
CA HIS A 289 -0.06 9.23 -4.64
C HIS A 289 -1.12 8.26 -5.14
N CYS A 290 -0.85 7.51 -6.22
CA CYS A 290 -1.82 6.60 -6.83
C CYS A 290 -1.33 5.15 -6.76
N SER A 291 -1.57 4.50 -5.62
CA SER A 291 -1.10 3.13 -5.43
C SER A 291 -1.94 2.13 -6.22
N PHE A 292 -1.29 1.10 -6.77
CA PHE A 292 -1.94 0.06 -7.60
C PHE A 292 -2.74 0.61 -8.79
N CYS A 293 -2.33 1.74 -9.37
CA CYS A 293 -3.02 2.36 -10.49
C CYS A 293 -2.58 1.78 -11.85
N PHE A 294 -3.11 0.59 -12.18
CA PHE A 294 -2.74 -0.18 -13.38
C PHE A 294 -3.90 -0.41 -14.35
N ARG A 295 -3.56 -0.66 -15.63
CA ARG A 295 -4.56 -0.97 -16.67
C ARG A 295 -4.96 -2.45 -16.65
N HIS A 296 -4.05 -3.35 -16.29
CA HIS A 296 -4.29 -4.79 -16.38
C HIS A 296 -4.15 -5.50 -15.04
N ILE A 297 -5.05 -6.45 -14.76
CA ILE A 297 -5.04 -7.26 -13.51
C ILE A 297 -3.71 -8.00 -13.31
N SER A 298 -3.03 -8.39 -14.39
CA SER A 298 -1.70 -9.00 -14.32
C SER A 298 -0.65 -8.10 -13.67
N GLU A 299 -0.75 -6.78 -13.84
CA GLU A 299 0.15 -5.79 -13.21
C GLU A 299 -0.11 -5.67 -11.71
N PHE A 300 -1.36 -5.78 -11.26
CA PHE A 300 -1.71 -5.88 -9.84
C PHE A 300 -1.09 -7.13 -9.23
N VAL A 301 -1.32 -8.29 -9.86
CA VAL A 301 -0.74 -9.58 -9.41
C VAL A 301 0.78 -9.50 -9.36
N PHE A 302 1.40 -8.86 -10.35
CA PHE A 302 2.85 -8.64 -10.37
C PHE A 302 3.31 -7.78 -9.19
N LYS A 303 2.74 -6.57 -9.00
CA LYS A 303 3.14 -5.67 -7.89
C LYS A 303 2.93 -6.35 -6.53
N MET A 304 1.81 -7.05 -6.32
CA MET A 304 1.53 -7.80 -5.08
C MET A 304 2.61 -8.85 -4.75
N LYS A 305 3.23 -9.46 -5.77
CA LYS A 305 4.32 -10.45 -5.60
C LYS A 305 5.72 -9.82 -5.52
N ALA A 306 5.88 -8.61 -6.03
CA ALA A 306 7.17 -8.02 -6.35
C ALA A 306 7.68 -7.01 -5.32
N TYR A 307 6.78 -6.21 -4.73
CA TYR A 307 7.15 -5.09 -3.86
C TYR A 307 7.45 -5.52 -2.41
N SER A 308 7.97 -4.59 -1.60
CA SER A 308 8.53 -4.91 -0.29
C SER A 308 7.53 -5.44 0.73
N HIS A 309 6.24 -5.13 0.56
CA HIS A 309 5.15 -5.63 1.40
C HIS A 309 4.44 -6.87 0.81
N TYR A 310 5.19 -7.76 0.16
CA TYR A 310 4.69 -9.06 -0.32
C TYR A 310 4.14 -9.94 0.80
N ASP A 311 4.60 -9.75 2.04
CA ASP A 311 4.12 -10.45 3.24
C ASP A 311 2.60 -10.34 3.46
N ARG A 312 1.98 -9.29 2.90
CA ARG A 312 0.52 -9.11 2.90
C ARG A 312 -0.23 -10.17 2.07
N VAL A 313 0.44 -10.83 1.12
CA VAL A 313 -0.12 -11.95 0.34
C VAL A 313 -0.05 -13.24 1.16
N ARG A 314 -0.97 -13.37 2.13
CA ARG A 314 -0.99 -14.52 3.05
C ARG A 314 -1.59 -15.79 2.46
N PHE A 315 -2.51 -15.64 1.51
CA PHE A 315 -3.22 -16.75 0.90
C PHE A 315 -3.16 -16.66 -0.62
N SER A 316 -3.02 -17.81 -1.29
CA SER A 316 -2.94 -17.88 -2.76
C SER A 316 -4.16 -17.29 -3.46
N HIS A 317 -5.34 -17.35 -2.84
CA HIS A 317 -6.57 -16.81 -3.41
C HIS A 317 -6.57 -15.28 -3.52
N TYR A 318 -5.70 -14.56 -2.78
CA TYR A 318 -5.53 -13.11 -2.95
C TYR A 318 -5.02 -12.76 -4.34
N LEU A 319 -4.29 -13.68 -4.97
CA LEU A 319 -3.73 -13.53 -6.32
C LEU A 319 -4.69 -13.97 -7.43
N ASN A 320 -5.94 -14.36 -7.10
CA ASN A 320 -6.93 -14.75 -8.08
C ASN A 320 -7.41 -13.52 -8.89
N PRO A 321 -7.26 -13.52 -10.24
CA PRO A 321 -7.61 -12.36 -11.05
C PRO A 321 -9.07 -11.91 -10.93
N LYS A 322 -10.03 -12.85 -10.86
CA LYS A 322 -11.46 -12.53 -10.71
C LYS A 322 -11.76 -11.90 -9.35
N ARG A 323 -11.10 -12.37 -8.28
CA ARG A 323 -11.19 -11.76 -6.95
C ARG A 323 -10.63 -10.34 -6.98
N ILE A 324 -9.42 -10.16 -7.50
CA ILE A 324 -8.75 -8.85 -7.58
C ILE A 324 -9.64 -7.85 -8.30
N GLN A 325 -10.18 -8.21 -9.47
CA GLN A 325 -11.11 -7.36 -10.21
C GLN A 325 -12.32 -6.96 -9.35
N ASN A 326 -13.00 -7.93 -8.71
CA ASN A 326 -14.15 -7.65 -7.85
C ASN A 326 -13.82 -6.75 -6.65
N VAL A 327 -12.64 -6.91 -6.05
CA VAL A 327 -12.17 -6.10 -4.92
C VAL A 327 -11.90 -4.67 -5.36
N ILE A 328 -11.16 -4.48 -6.46
CA ILE A 328 -10.87 -3.17 -7.05
C ILE A 328 -12.16 -2.44 -7.38
N CYS A 329 -13.11 -3.09 -8.04
CA CYS A 329 -14.36 -2.47 -8.45
C CYS A 329 -15.30 -2.08 -7.31
N LYS A 330 -15.07 -2.63 -6.12
CA LYS A 330 -15.78 -2.23 -4.91
C LYS A 330 -15.05 -1.15 -4.14
N GLY A 331 -13.79 -0.83 -4.48
CA GLY A 331 -12.91 -0.02 -3.64
C GLY A 331 -12.47 -0.72 -2.35
N ALA A 332 -12.55 -2.05 -2.27
CA ALA A 332 -12.17 -2.80 -1.06
C ALA A 332 -10.65 -3.05 -1.00
N ASP A 333 -10.14 -3.48 0.15
CA ASP A 333 -8.70 -3.77 0.35
C ASP A 333 -8.25 -5.08 -0.32
N LEU A 334 -7.17 -5.04 -1.11
CA LEU A 334 -6.64 -6.21 -1.83
C LEU A 334 -6.26 -7.39 -0.92
N PHE A 335 -5.86 -7.10 0.31
CA PHE A 335 -5.28 -8.04 1.26
C PHE A 335 -6.24 -8.42 2.41
N ASP A 336 -7.51 -7.97 2.34
CA ASP A 336 -8.53 -8.08 3.39
C ASP A 336 -8.05 -7.59 4.77
N MET A 337 -7.18 -6.58 4.77
CA MET A 337 -6.62 -5.95 5.96
C MET A 337 -7.56 -4.90 6.55
N LEU A 338 -7.41 -4.66 7.86
CA LEU A 338 -8.04 -3.50 8.50
C LEU A 338 -7.17 -2.25 8.28
N PRO A 339 -7.77 -1.05 8.33
CA PRO A 339 -7.01 0.20 8.22
C PRO A 339 -5.88 0.29 9.25
N GLU A 340 -4.73 0.73 8.78
CA GLU A 340 -3.51 0.87 9.59
C GLU A 340 -3.49 2.21 10.35
N GLU A 341 -4.38 2.37 11.32
CA GLU A 341 -4.56 3.63 12.06
C GLU A 341 -4.26 3.50 13.56
N TYR A 342 -4.04 4.63 14.22
CA TYR A 342 -3.62 4.71 15.63
C TYR A 342 -4.75 5.04 16.60
N THR A 343 -5.96 5.28 16.09
CA THR A 343 -7.14 5.54 16.92
C THR A 343 -8.33 4.70 16.47
N PHE A 344 -9.15 4.22 17.41
CA PHE A 344 -10.37 3.47 17.06
C PHE A 344 -11.32 4.26 16.15
N LYS A 345 -11.41 5.58 16.34
CA LYS A 345 -12.21 6.47 15.51
C LYS A 345 -11.77 6.42 14.03
N GLU A 346 -10.47 6.47 13.77
CA GLU A 346 -9.93 6.40 12.41
C GLU A 346 -10.05 5.00 11.82
N ILE A 347 -9.79 3.95 12.60
CA ILE A 347 -9.99 2.55 12.16
C ILE A 347 -11.44 2.34 11.71
N ILE A 348 -12.41 2.73 12.54
CA ILE A 348 -13.84 2.60 12.24
C ILE A 348 -14.24 3.49 11.06
N GLY A 349 -13.74 4.73 11.03
CA GLY A 349 -14.05 5.70 9.97
C GLY A 349 -13.56 5.28 8.59
N LYS A 350 -12.47 4.50 8.53
CA LYS A 350 -11.89 3.96 7.29
C LYS A 350 -12.28 2.51 7.00
N MET A 351 -13.14 1.92 7.82
CA MET A 351 -13.53 0.52 7.67
C MET A 351 -14.47 0.35 6.48
N GLY A 352 -14.22 -0.68 5.67
CA GLY A 352 -15.02 -0.99 4.49
C GLY A 352 -14.40 -0.43 3.21
N PRO A 353 -15.18 -0.44 2.10
CA PRO A 353 -14.66 -0.01 0.82
C PRO A 353 -14.53 1.51 0.72
N ILE A 354 -13.51 1.96 -0.01
CA ILE A 354 -13.26 3.38 -0.31
C ILE A 354 -14.40 3.90 -1.19
N PRO A 355 -15.04 5.02 -0.83
CA PRO A 355 -16.11 5.59 -1.64
C PRO A 355 -15.60 6.10 -2.99
N HIS A 356 -16.45 6.01 -4.00
CA HIS A 356 -16.17 6.58 -5.32
C HIS A 356 -16.18 8.12 -5.26
N SER A 357 -15.09 8.73 -5.71
CA SER A 357 -15.01 10.17 -5.98
C SER A 357 -15.61 10.48 -7.35
N TYR A 358 -16.41 11.52 -7.43
CA TYR A 358 -16.96 12.05 -8.69
C TYR A 358 -16.19 13.29 -9.18
N SER A 359 -15.15 13.71 -8.46
CA SER A 359 -14.34 14.88 -8.80
C SER A 359 -13.01 14.45 -9.38
N ALA A 360 -12.70 15.02 -10.56
CA ALA A 360 -11.40 14.98 -11.20
C ALA A 360 -10.70 16.36 -11.14
N VAL A 361 -11.18 17.26 -10.27
CA VAL A 361 -10.62 18.60 -10.11
C VAL A 361 -9.21 18.49 -9.50
N HIS A 362 -8.27 19.27 -10.04
CA HIS A 362 -6.87 19.22 -9.65
C HIS A 362 -6.22 17.85 -9.86
N LEU A 363 -6.55 17.11 -10.92
CA LEU A 363 -5.74 15.99 -11.38
C LEU A 363 -4.64 16.48 -12.35
N PRO A 364 -3.59 15.68 -12.63
CA PRO A 364 -2.52 16.06 -13.54
C PRO A 364 -3.04 16.52 -14.90
N GLU A 365 -2.49 17.61 -15.45
CA GLU A 365 -3.00 18.20 -16.69
C GLU A 365 -2.86 17.22 -17.87
N PHE A 366 -1.70 16.56 -17.97
CA PHE A 366 -1.44 15.57 -19.01
C PHE A 366 -2.43 14.40 -18.98
N LEU A 367 -2.86 13.98 -17.78
CA LEU A 367 -3.86 12.92 -17.64
C LEU A 367 -5.19 13.35 -18.25
N LEU A 368 -5.66 14.55 -17.93
CA LEU A 368 -6.94 15.08 -18.42
C LEU A 368 -6.92 15.33 -19.93
N ASN A 369 -5.83 15.88 -20.46
CA ASN A 369 -5.63 16.09 -21.90
C ASN A 369 -5.56 14.77 -22.69
N ASN A 370 -5.34 13.62 -22.02
CA ASN A 370 -5.25 12.29 -22.61
C ASN A 370 -6.27 11.32 -21.99
N ALA A 371 -7.43 11.83 -21.56
CA ALA A 371 -8.43 11.07 -20.80
C ALA A 371 -8.86 9.76 -21.47
N GLU A 372 -9.02 9.72 -22.80
CA GLU A 372 -9.41 8.50 -23.52
C GLU A 372 -8.39 7.36 -23.35
N LYS A 373 -7.09 7.69 -23.39
CA LYS A 373 -6.02 6.71 -23.20
C LYS A 373 -5.97 6.22 -21.75
N TYR A 374 -6.19 7.12 -20.80
CA TYR A 374 -6.06 6.87 -19.36
C TYR A 374 -7.40 6.75 -18.65
N LYS A 375 -8.47 6.41 -19.38
CA LYS A 375 -9.84 6.36 -18.86
C LYS A 375 -10.01 5.47 -17.63
N TYR A 376 -9.22 4.41 -17.52
CA TYR A 376 -9.21 3.50 -16.37
C TYR A 376 -8.70 4.13 -15.06
N LEU A 377 -8.00 5.26 -15.14
CA LEU A 377 -7.52 6.03 -13.99
C LEU A 377 -8.51 7.09 -13.53
N LEU A 378 -9.51 7.42 -14.35
CA LEU A 378 -10.44 8.52 -14.08
C LEU A 378 -11.76 7.98 -13.50
N PRO A 379 -12.46 8.79 -12.68
CA PRO A 379 -13.82 8.48 -12.26
C PRO A 379 -14.71 8.14 -13.45
N ALA A 380 -15.44 7.02 -13.37
CA ALA A 380 -16.35 6.62 -14.43
C ALA A 380 -17.45 7.69 -14.62
N LEU A 381 -17.57 8.23 -15.84
CA LEU A 381 -18.78 8.94 -16.25
C LEU A 381 -19.92 7.94 -16.24
N VAL A 382 -20.94 8.17 -15.42
CA VAL A 382 -22.20 7.43 -15.50
C VAL A 382 -22.87 7.83 -16.82
N GLN A 383 -22.59 7.11 -17.91
CA GLN A 383 -23.44 7.19 -19.10
C GLN A 383 -24.73 6.39 -18.80
N ALA A 384 -25.66 7.04 -18.10
CA ALA A 384 -27.06 6.71 -18.25
C ALA A 384 -27.55 7.40 -19.53
N SER A 385 -27.33 6.76 -20.69
CA SER A 385 -28.13 7.09 -21.88
C SER A 385 -29.26 6.07 -21.97
N PRO A 386 -30.54 6.47 -21.80
CA PRO A 386 -31.68 5.56 -21.93
C PRO A 386 -31.89 5.04 -23.36
N LEU A 387 -31.16 5.54 -24.35
CA LEU A 387 -31.46 5.35 -25.78
C LEU A 387 -30.70 4.20 -26.46
N LEU A 388 -29.91 3.40 -25.72
CA LEU A 388 -29.14 2.28 -26.29
C LEU A 388 -29.60 0.89 -25.81
N VAL A 389 -30.75 0.79 -25.15
CA VAL A 389 -31.30 -0.50 -24.68
C VAL A 389 -32.18 -1.18 -25.75
N GLU A 390 -32.61 -0.49 -26.81
CA GLU A 390 -33.54 -1.06 -27.79
C GLU A 390 -32.92 -1.68 -29.05
N SER A 391 -31.61 -1.59 -29.29
CA SER A 391 -31.02 -2.05 -30.56
C SER A 391 -30.03 -3.21 -30.47
N MET A 392 -29.89 -3.89 -29.32
CA MET A 392 -28.94 -5.02 -29.17
C MET A 392 -29.59 -6.40 -29.08
N SER A 393 -30.76 -6.57 -29.71
CA SER A 393 -31.25 -7.88 -30.12
C SER A 393 -31.10 -8.01 -31.63
N PHE A 394 -29.90 -8.35 -32.11
CA PHE A 394 -29.63 -9.20 -33.28
C PHE A 394 -28.16 -9.06 -33.67
N LEU A 395 -27.58 -10.19 -34.09
CA LEU A 395 -26.21 -10.40 -34.59
C LEU A 395 -25.14 -10.61 -33.51
N GLY A 396 -24.90 -11.91 -33.28
CA GLY A 396 -23.75 -12.41 -32.53
C GLY A 396 -22.43 -12.04 -33.20
N ARG A 397 -21.59 -11.33 -32.45
CA ARG A 397 -20.13 -11.40 -32.55
C ARG A 397 -19.55 -10.88 -31.23
N TRP A 398 -19.32 -11.79 -30.29
CA TRP A 398 -18.80 -11.49 -28.94
C TRP A 398 -17.28 -11.38 -28.86
N ASP A 399 -16.56 -11.49 -29.98
CA ASP A 399 -15.09 -11.59 -29.99
C ASP A 399 -14.30 -10.28 -30.24
N GLU A 400 -14.97 -9.12 -30.33
CA GLU A 400 -14.26 -7.82 -30.53
C GLU A 400 -14.41 -6.80 -29.38
N LEU A 401 -15.04 -7.17 -28.26
CA LEU A 401 -15.28 -6.25 -27.12
C LEU A 401 -14.38 -6.53 -25.90
N GLY A 402 -13.12 -6.91 -26.12
CA GLY A 402 -12.09 -7.00 -25.07
C GLY A 402 -11.59 -5.66 -24.53
N ARG A 403 -12.28 -4.55 -24.85
CA ARG A 403 -11.88 -3.16 -24.56
C ARG A 403 -12.85 -2.48 -23.61
N PHE A 404 -13.31 -3.20 -22.59
CA PHE A 404 -14.30 -2.72 -21.62
C PHE A 404 -13.71 -2.60 -20.23
N SER A 405 -14.00 -1.45 -19.59
CA SER A 405 -13.73 -1.07 -18.21
C SER A 405 -13.48 -2.25 -17.26
N LEU A 406 -12.39 -2.18 -16.48
CA LEU A 406 -12.10 -3.10 -15.37
C LEU A 406 -13.35 -3.35 -14.49
N CYS A 407 -14.23 -2.35 -14.41
CA CYS A 407 -15.38 -2.31 -13.53
C CYS A 407 -16.65 -1.88 -14.28
N MET A 408 -17.05 -2.63 -15.31
CA MET A 408 -18.42 -2.51 -15.81
C MET A 408 -19.40 -2.95 -14.69
N LYS A 409 -20.25 -2.01 -14.25
CA LYS A 409 -21.32 -2.25 -13.27
C LYS A 409 -22.37 -3.20 -13.87
N GLY A 410 -22.21 -4.49 -13.61
CA GLY A 410 -23.30 -5.45 -13.69
C GLY A 410 -24.19 -5.36 -12.43
N ASN A 411 -25.47 -5.05 -12.64
CA ASN A 411 -26.60 -5.21 -11.70
C ASN A 411 -26.65 -4.30 -10.46
N ALA A 412 -27.25 -3.12 -10.64
CA ALA A 412 -27.65 -2.19 -9.59
C ALA A 412 -28.73 -2.71 -8.61
N VAL A 413 -29.25 -3.92 -8.79
CA VAL A 413 -30.37 -4.44 -7.98
C VAL A 413 -29.92 -5.03 -6.64
N TYR A 414 -28.66 -5.48 -6.51
CA TYR A 414 -28.17 -6.10 -5.26
C TYR A 414 -27.55 -5.11 -4.25
N SER A 415 -27.13 -3.91 -4.67
CA SER A 415 -26.57 -2.90 -3.74
C SER A 415 -27.63 -2.40 -2.75
N PHE A 416 -28.85 -2.18 -3.25
CA PHE A 416 -29.95 -1.59 -2.47
C PHE A 416 -30.33 -2.44 -1.25
N LEU A 417 -30.27 -3.76 -1.35
CA LEU A 417 -30.61 -4.66 -0.24
C LEU A 417 -29.50 -4.76 0.82
N ARG A 418 -28.23 -4.53 0.44
CA ARG A 418 -27.10 -4.55 1.37
C ARG A 418 -26.93 -3.22 2.09
N ASP A 419 -27.20 -2.10 1.41
CA ASP A 419 -27.19 -0.76 2.00
C ASP A 419 -28.32 -0.60 3.04
N LEU A 420 -29.44 -1.31 2.88
CA LEU A 420 -30.51 -1.40 3.87
C LEU A 420 -30.03 -2.07 5.17
N GLY A 421 -29.24 -3.15 5.08
CA GLY A 421 -28.70 -3.87 6.24
C GLY A 421 -27.69 -3.06 7.06
N PHE A 422 -26.84 -2.25 6.41
CA PHE A 422 -25.89 -1.37 7.10
C PHE A 422 -26.57 -0.13 7.71
N SER A 423 -27.63 0.39 7.08
CA SER A 423 -28.42 1.51 7.61
C SER A 423 -29.16 1.13 8.91
N ILE A 424 -29.66 -0.11 9.00
CA ILE A 424 -30.31 -0.65 10.20
C ILE A 424 -29.33 -0.76 11.37
N MET A 425 -28.10 -1.24 11.12
CA MET A 425 -27.04 -1.30 12.15
C MET A 425 -26.60 0.08 12.64
N LYS A 426 -26.52 1.07 11.73
CA LYS A 426 -26.15 2.45 12.08
C LYS A 426 -27.25 3.17 12.88
N LYS A 427 -28.53 2.87 12.60
CA LYS A 427 -29.67 3.37 13.39
C LYS A 427 -29.74 2.74 14.79
N MET A 428 -29.44 1.44 14.93
CA MET A 428 -29.39 0.79 16.25
C MET A 428 -28.34 1.42 17.17
N TYR A 429 -27.17 1.82 16.65
CA TYR A 429 -26.12 2.43 17.50
C TYR A 429 -26.48 3.85 17.99
N ILE A 430 -27.17 4.65 17.17
CA ILE A 430 -27.64 5.99 17.58
C ILE A 430 -28.69 5.89 18.70
N GLN A 431 -29.46 4.80 18.73
CA GLN A 431 -30.50 4.57 19.73
C GLN A 431 -29.93 4.04 21.07
N PHE A 432 -28.79 3.36 21.06
CA PHE A 432 -28.09 2.89 22.27
C PHE A 432 -27.15 3.94 22.91
N SER A 433 -26.80 5.03 22.20
CA SER A 433 -25.94 6.10 22.73
C SER A 433 -26.72 7.23 23.43
N LYS A 434 -28.04 7.11 23.57
CA LYS A 434 -28.91 8.08 24.25
C LYS A 434 -29.70 7.48 25.43
N GLY A 435 -29.21 6.38 26.01
CA GLY A 435 -29.73 5.77 27.23
C GLY A 435 -28.81 6.02 28.40
#